data_AF-A0A7S3IQE4-F1
#
_entry.id   AF-A0A7S3IQE4-F1
#
_cell.length_a   1.000
_cell.length_b   1.000
_cell.length_c   1.000
_cell.angle_alpha   90.00
_cell.angle_beta   90.00
_cell.angle_gamma   90.00
#
_symmetry.space_group_name_H-M   'P 1'
#
loop_
_entity.id
_entity.type
_entity.pdbx_description
1 polymer ?
#
loop_
_entity_poly.entity_id
_entity_poly.type
_entity_poly.pdbx_seq_one_letter_code
_entity_poly.pdbx_strand_id
1 'polypeptide(L)'
;MEHGNNCRKTGETAMNKDSSRSHSIFTIYVETAQPDEEGNQTFKAGKLNLVDLAGSERQSKTHATGQRLREATKINLSLSALGNVISLLVEGKSHIPYRDSKLTRLLQDSLGGNSKTVMIAAISPADYNLEETLTTLRYASRAKHIKNKPRINQDPKDALLRQYEEEIKKLREIIEKSKAGQQ
;
A
#
# COMPACT_ATOMS: atom_id res chain seq x y z
N MET A 1 -2.36 7.11 19.52
CA MET A 1 -3.46 7.29 18.54
C MET A 1 -4.27 8.55 18.82
N GLU A 2 -4.70 8.80 20.06
CA GLU A 2 -5.49 10.00 20.43
C GLU A 2 -4.87 11.33 19.95
N HIS A 3 -3.57 11.53 20.15
CA HIS A 3 -2.90 12.76 19.70
C HIS A 3 -2.97 12.96 18.17
N GLY A 4 -2.87 11.88 17.38
CA GLY A 4 -2.98 11.94 15.92
C GLY A 4 -4.40 12.24 15.44
N ASN A 5 -5.41 11.70 16.14
CA ASN A 5 -6.82 12.04 15.89
C ASN A 5 -7.08 13.52 16.17
N ASN A 6 -6.51 14.06 17.26
CA ASN A 6 -6.70 15.45 17.66
C ASN A 6 -5.99 16.47 16.74
N CYS A 7 -4.96 16.07 15.99
CA CYS A 7 -4.24 16.93 15.06
C CYS A 7 -4.77 16.90 13.61
N ARG A 8 -5.83 16.13 13.32
CA ARG A 8 -6.46 16.10 12.00
C ARG A 8 -7.16 17.45 11.75
N LYS A 9 -6.86 18.14 10.63
CA LYS A 9 -7.55 19.39 10.25
C LYS A 9 -9.02 19.10 9.96
N THR A 10 -9.92 19.61 10.80
CA THR A 10 -11.37 19.46 10.69
C THR A 10 -12.01 20.68 10.02
N GLY A 11 -13.05 20.46 9.20
CA GLY A 11 -13.80 21.51 8.55
C GLY A 11 -15.21 21.04 8.19
N GLU A 12 -16.23 21.71 8.73
CA GLU A 12 -17.63 21.28 8.66
C GLU A 12 -18.22 21.34 7.23
N THR A 13 -18.97 20.29 6.84
CA THR A 13 -20.02 20.31 5.79
C THR A 13 -21.22 19.50 6.25
N ALA A 14 -22.39 19.86 5.75
CA ALA A 14 -23.71 19.29 6.09
C ALA A 14 -23.92 17.78 5.80
N MET A 15 -22.93 17.05 5.27
CA MET A 15 -23.07 15.63 4.92
C MET A 15 -22.18 14.67 5.73
N ASN A 16 -21.14 15.15 6.44
CA ASN A 16 -20.32 14.33 7.35
C ASN A 16 -19.49 15.23 8.29
N LYS A 17 -19.48 14.91 9.59
CA LYS A 17 -19.09 15.86 10.64
C LYS A 17 -17.59 16.00 10.91
N ASP A 18 -16.73 15.00 10.65
CA ASP A 18 -15.33 15.09 11.13
C ASP A 18 -14.24 14.43 10.26
N SER A 19 -14.55 13.48 9.37
CA SER A 19 -13.53 12.58 8.77
C SER A 19 -13.36 12.64 7.24
N SER A 20 -14.29 13.23 6.49
CA SER A 20 -14.35 13.01 5.03
C SER A 20 -13.33 13.80 4.18
N ARG A 21 -12.49 14.64 4.79
CA ARG A 21 -11.70 15.66 4.05
C ARG A 21 -10.18 15.54 4.10
N SER A 22 -9.65 14.49 4.72
CA SER A 22 -8.20 14.27 4.73
C SER A 22 -7.89 12.78 4.74
N HIS A 23 -6.76 12.43 4.13
CA HIS A 23 -6.20 11.08 4.24
C HIS A 23 -5.28 11.02 5.45
N SER A 24 -5.38 9.94 6.22
CA SER A 24 -4.52 9.67 7.37
C SER A 24 -3.76 8.37 7.12
N ILE A 25 -2.44 8.42 7.29
CA ILE A 25 -1.56 7.26 7.18
C ILE A 25 -0.85 7.11 8.52
N PHE A 26 -1.09 5.98 9.18
CA PHE A 26 -0.39 5.61 10.39
C PHE A 26 0.51 4.40 10.10
N THR A 27 1.80 4.58 10.29
CA THR A 27 2.80 3.55 9.98
C THR A 27 3.43 3.04 11.26
N ILE A 28 3.46 1.72 11.43
CA ILE A 28 4.20 1.04 12.48
C ILE A 28 5.40 0.35 11.85
N TYR A 29 6.58 0.66 12.35
CA TYR A 29 7.82 -0.05 12.03
C TYR A 29 8.10 -1.04 13.15
N VAL A 30 8.40 -2.29 12.77
CA VAL A 30 8.76 -3.36 13.70
C VAL A 30 10.09 -3.91 13.26
N GLU A 31 11.08 -3.88 14.13
CA GLU A 31 12.38 -4.50 13.89
C GLU A 31 12.57 -5.62 14.89
N THR A 32 13.04 -6.76 14.41
CA THR A 32 13.32 -7.93 15.26
C THR A 32 14.74 -8.40 14.99
N ALA A 33 15.49 -8.63 16.07
CA ALA A 33 16.75 -9.35 16.04
C ALA A 33 16.51 -10.74 16.63
N GLN A 34 16.81 -11.80 15.87
CA GLN A 34 16.70 -13.17 16.34
C GLN A 34 17.95 -13.95 15.95
N PRO A 35 18.54 -14.75 16.86
CA PRO A 35 19.61 -15.66 16.50
C PRO A 35 19.07 -16.70 15.50
N ASP A 36 19.85 -17.01 14.47
CA ASP A 36 19.59 -18.15 13.59
C ASP A 36 20.06 -19.47 14.23
N GLU A 37 19.92 -20.56 13.48
CA GLU A 37 20.30 -21.91 13.91
C GLU A 37 21.81 -22.05 14.21
N GLU A 38 22.63 -21.11 13.71
CA GLU A 38 24.08 -21.06 13.86
C GLU A 38 24.53 -20.07 14.94
N GLY A 39 23.58 -19.37 15.57
CA GLY A 39 23.83 -18.39 16.63
C GLY A 39 24.16 -16.98 16.13
N ASN A 40 24.10 -16.72 14.81
CA ASN A 40 24.30 -15.39 14.25
C ASN A 40 23.01 -14.56 14.39
N GLN A 41 23.13 -13.28 14.72
CA GLN A 41 21.97 -12.41 14.83
C GLN A 41 21.43 -12.02 13.45
N THR A 42 20.18 -12.39 13.18
CA THR A 42 19.46 -12.01 11.97
C THR A 42 18.49 -10.86 12.26
N PHE A 43 18.53 -9.82 11.43
CA PHE A 43 17.62 -8.68 11.54
C PHE A 43 16.50 -8.77 10.51
N LYS A 44 15.26 -8.59 10.96
CA LYS A 44 14.07 -8.49 10.09
C LYS A 44 13.33 -7.20 10.37
N ALA A 45 12.85 -6.55 9.31
CA ALA A 45 12.06 -5.32 9.40
C ALA A 45 10.67 -5.50 8.80
N GLY A 46 9.65 -5.26 9.62
CA GLY A 46 8.25 -5.17 9.23
C GLY A 46 7.80 -3.71 9.13
N LYS A 47 6.94 -3.42 8.14
CA LYS A 47 6.27 -2.13 8.01
C LYS A 47 4.78 -2.38 7.84
N LEU A 48 3.97 -1.91 8.79
CA LEU A 48 2.52 -1.94 8.72
C LEU A 48 1.99 -0.52 8.46
N ASN A 49 1.27 -0.34 7.36
CA ASN A 49 0.57 0.91 7.07
C ASN A 49 -0.93 0.73 7.30
N LEU A 50 -1.50 1.55 8.17
CA LEU A 50 -2.94 1.71 8.37
C LEU A 50 -3.36 3.02 7.70
N VAL A 51 -4.19 2.92 6.67
CA VAL A 51 -4.55 4.05 5.80
C VAL A 51 -6.04 4.29 5.88
N ASP A 52 -6.44 5.46 6.36
CA ASP A 52 -7.80 5.98 6.33
C ASP A 52 -7.90 7.01 5.20
N LEU A 53 -8.69 6.69 4.18
CA LEU A 53 -8.86 7.55 3.01
C LEU A 53 -10.02 8.52 3.22
N ALA A 54 -9.88 9.73 2.67
CA ALA A 54 -10.96 10.69 2.57
C ALA A 54 -12.15 10.12 1.77
N GLY A 55 -13.31 10.76 1.91
CA GLY A 55 -14.54 10.36 1.22
C GLY A 55 -14.37 10.30 -0.30
N SER A 56 -14.90 9.26 -0.93
CA SER A 56 -14.82 9.05 -2.38
C SER A 56 -15.95 9.73 -3.16
N GLU A 57 -16.87 10.40 -2.47
CA GLU A 57 -18.04 11.01 -3.06
C GLU A 57 -17.73 12.17 -4.02
N ARG A 58 -18.62 12.36 -5.00
CA ARG A 58 -18.50 13.44 -5.97
C ARG A 58 -18.87 14.80 -5.36
N GLN A 59 -18.09 15.82 -5.72
CA GLN A 59 -18.27 17.20 -5.27
C GLN A 59 -19.60 17.81 -5.67
N SER A 60 -20.22 17.36 -6.76
CA SER A 60 -21.53 17.85 -7.18
C SER A 60 -22.62 17.63 -6.12
N LYS A 61 -22.42 16.70 -5.17
CA LYS A 61 -23.33 16.46 -4.05
C LYS A 61 -23.05 17.32 -2.82
N THR A 62 -21.92 18.01 -2.76
CA THR A 62 -21.48 18.70 -1.52
C THR A 62 -21.88 20.18 -1.48
N HIS A 63 -22.41 20.75 -2.58
CA HIS A 63 -22.81 22.16 -2.72
C HIS A 63 -21.75 23.17 -2.19
N ALA A 64 -20.47 22.79 -2.21
CA ALA A 64 -19.39 23.57 -1.61
C ALA A 64 -19.01 24.78 -2.49
N THR A 65 -18.88 25.96 -1.90
CA THR A 65 -18.49 27.21 -2.59
C THR A 65 -17.16 27.76 -2.06
N GLY A 66 -16.49 28.59 -2.87
CA GLY A 66 -15.29 29.35 -2.47
C GLY A 66 -14.11 28.48 -2.01
N GLN A 67 -13.61 28.73 -0.80
CA GLN A 67 -12.44 28.04 -0.24
C GLN A 67 -12.69 26.54 -0.02
N ARG A 68 -13.93 26.15 0.33
CA ARG A 68 -14.34 24.74 0.50
C ARG A 68 -14.31 23.98 -0.83
N LEU A 69 -14.65 24.64 -1.94
CA LEU A 69 -14.54 24.05 -3.28
C LEU A 69 -13.07 23.73 -3.61
N ARG A 70 -12.15 24.67 -3.37
CA ARG A 70 -10.71 24.45 -3.61
C ARG A 70 -10.13 23.31 -2.78
N GLU A 71 -10.60 23.15 -1.54
CA GLU A 71 -10.22 22.04 -0.66
C GLU A 71 -10.74 20.70 -1.19
N ALA A 72 -12.04 20.61 -1.50
CA ALA A 72 -12.66 19.44 -2.09
C ALA A 72 -11.92 18.99 -3.37
N THR A 73 -11.49 19.94 -4.22
CA THR A 73 -10.73 19.65 -5.45
C THR A 73 -9.41 18.99 -5.17
N LYS A 74 -8.69 19.41 -4.12
CA LYS A 74 -7.42 18.79 -3.73
C LYS A 74 -7.62 17.37 -3.18
N ILE A 75 -8.69 17.14 -2.42
CA ILE A 75 -9.03 15.80 -1.90
C ILE A 75 -9.31 14.85 -3.06
N ASN A 76 -10.20 15.24 -3.98
CA ASN A 76 -10.56 14.39 -5.10
C ASN A 76 -9.44 14.22 -6.13
N LEU A 77 -8.51 15.17 -6.22
CA LEU A 77 -7.30 15.01 -7.03
C LEU A 77 -6.47 13.80 -6.56
N SER A 78 -6.26 13.66 -5.26
CA SER A 78 -5.48 12.54 -4.72
C SER A 78 -6.17 11.17 -4.89
N LEU A 79 -7.49 11.10 -4.74
CA LEU A 79 -8.26 9.87 -5.00
C LEU A 79 -8.34 9.53 -6.49
N SER A 80 -8.44 10.55 -7.36
CA SER A 80 -8.40 10.37 -8.81
C SER A 80 -7.03 9.85 -9.27
N ALA A 81 -5.94 10.42 -8.75
CA ALA A 81 -4.58 9.92 -9.00
C ALA A 81 -4.43 8.46 -8.52
N LEU A 82 -4.96 8.13 -7.35
CA LEU A 82 -4.99 6.75 -6.84
C LEU A 82 -5.74 5.82 -7.80
N GLY A 83 -6.93 6.21 -8.27
CA GLY A 83 -7.70 5.43 -9.25
C GLY A 83 -6.98 5.24 -10.59
N ASN A 84 -6.24 6.25 -11.04
CA ASN A 84 -5.41 6.16 -12.24
C ASN A 84 -4.27 5.14 -12.06
N VAL A 85 -3.53 5.24 -10.94
CA VAL A 85 -2.47 4.30 -10.57
C VAL A 85 -2.98 2.85 -10.57
N ILE A 86 -4.13 2.60 -9.93
CA ILE A 86 -4.74 1.26 -9.91
C ILE A 86 -5.06 0.75 -11.32
N SER A 87 -5.66 1.60 -12.15
CA SER A 87 -6.05 1.21 -13.51
C SER A 87 -4.82 0.83 -14.35
N LEU A 88 -3.77 1.66 -14.31
CA LEU A 88 -2.53 1.42 -15.05
C LEU A 88 -1.75 0.18 -14.53
N LEU A 89 -1.82 -0.10 -13.23
CA LEU A 89 -1.24 -1.30 -12.64
C LEU A 89 -1.94 -2.58 -13.14
N VAL A 90 -3.27 -2.55 -13.21
CA VAL A 90 -4.08 -3.68 -13.70
C VAL A 90 -3.85 -3.92 -15.19
N GLU A 91 -3.69 -2.84 -15.97
CA GLU A 91 -3.32 -2.91 -17.39
C GLU A 91 -1.86 -3.38 -17.63
N GLY A 92 -1.04 -3.49 -16.58
CA GLY A 92 0.35 -3.92 -16.70
C GLY A 92 1.26 -2.91 -17.40
N LYS A 93 0.95 -1.61 -17.30
CA LYS A 93 1.77 -0.54 -17.88
C LYS A 93 3.13 -0.47 -17.20
N SER A 94 4.17 -0.16 -17.98
CA SER A 94 5.55 -0.03 -17.46
C SER A 94 5.74 1.21 -16.59
N HIS A 95 5.13 2.34 -16.98
CA HIS A 95 5.20 3.58 -16.23
C HIS A 95 3.90 3.81 -15.44
N ILE A 96 4.03 3.88 -14.12
CA ILE A 96 2.92 4.18 -13.21
C ILE A 96 3.17 5.55 -12.55
N PRO A 97 2.25 6.52 -12.69
CA PRO A 97 2.48 7.91 -12.28
C PRO A 97 2.22 8.12 -10.79
N TYR A 98 2.97 7.43 -9.92
CA TYR A 98 2.85 7.59 -8.46
C TYR A 98 3.12 9.03 -8.01
N ARG A 99 3.84 9.83 -8.80
CA ARG A 99 4.24 11.20 -8.48
C ARG A 99 3.10 12.22 -8.58
N ASP A 100 1.99 11.87 -9.23
CA ASP A 100 0.85 12.77 -9.45
C ASP A 100 0.17 13.21 -8.14
N SER A 101 0.33 12.45 -7.06
CA SER A 101 -0.12 12.87 -5.73
C SER A 101 0.83 12.41 -4.63
N LYS A 102 0.86 13.15 -3.51
CA LYS A 102 1.61 12.74 -2.32
C LYS A 102 1.12 11.39 -1.78
N LEU A 103 -0.19 11.15 -1.83
CA LEU A 103 -0.82 9.90 -1.39
C LEU A 103 -0.28 8.70 -2.18
N THR A 104 -0.33 8.76 -3.52
CA THR A 104 0.18 7.69 -4.39
C THR A 104 1.68 7.48 -4.24
N ARG A 105 2.47 8.53 -3.95
CA ARG A 105 3.90 8.38 -3.62
C ARG A 105 4.12 7.60 -2.33
N LEU A 106 3.34 7.89 -1.28
CA LEU A 106 3.45 7.21 0.01
C LEU A 106 2.98 5.75 -0.07
N LEU A 107 2.00 5.46 -0.93
CA LEU A 107 1.43 4.13 -1.14
C LEU A 107 2.10 3.32 -2.26
N GLN A 108 3.16 3.84 -2.87
CA GLN A 108 3.85 3.18 -3.99
C GLN A 108 4.31 1.76 -3.65
N ASP A 109 4.72 1.53 -2.40
CA ASP A 109 5.12 0.19 -1.95
C ASP A 109 3.91 -0.75 -1.74
N SER A 110 2.75 -0.20 -1.38
CA SER A 110 1.51 -0.94 -1.17
C SER A 110 0.76 -1.27 -2.46
N LEU A 111 1.01 -0.55 -3.55
CA LEU A 111 0.34 -0.76 -4.84
C LEU A 111 1.39 -1.15 -5.88
N GLY A 112 1.47 -2.44 -6.23
CA GLY A 112 2.46 -2.96 -7.18
C GLY A 112 3.89 -3.11 -6.63
N GLY A 113 4.09 -2.91 -5.33
CA GLY A 113 5.40 -2.93 -4.66
C GLY A 113 5.65 -4.14 -3.75
N ASN A 114 6.51 -3.94 -2.75
CA ASN A 114 6.93 -4.94 -1.77
C ASN A 114 6.05 -4.90 -0.51
N SER A 115 4.77 -5.20 -0.68
CA SER A 115 3.83 -5.19 0.45
C SER A 115 2.73 -6.23 0.26
N LYS A 116 2.28 -6.82 1.37
CA LYS A 116 1.00 -7.51 1.41
C LYS A 116 -0.06 -6.48 1.72
N THR A 117 -0.98 -6.25 0.78
CA THR A 117 -1.92 -5.13 0.86
C THR A 117 -3.35 -5.63 0.83
N VAL A 118 -4.16 -5.10 1.75
CA VAL A 118 -5.59 -5.37 1.87
C VAL A 118 -6.33 -4.05 1.69
N MET A 119 -7.37 -4.07 0.86
CA MET A 119 -8.27 -2.95 0.68
C MET A 119 -9.62 -3.29 1.31
N ILE A 120 -10.14 -2.39 2.15
CA ILE A 120 -11.48 -2.47 2.70
C ILE A 120 -12.35 -1.46 1.96
N ALA A 121 -13.40 -1.95 1.30
CA ALA A 121 -14.37 -1.12 0.60
C ALA A 121 -15.58 -0.86 1.52
N ALA A 122 -15.62 0.31 2.15
CA ALA A 122 -16.76 0.73 2.95
C ALA A 122 -17.87 1.27 2.04
N ILE A 123 -19.07 0.68 2.12
CA ILE A 123 -20.23 1.04 1.30
C ILE A 123 -21.45 1.29 2.17
N SER A 124 -22.38 2.09 1.67
CA SER A 124 -23.65 2.36 2.34
C SER A 124 -24.77 1.54 1.68
N PRO A 125 -25.66 0.91 2.46
CA PRO A 125 -26.81 0.18 1.93
C PRO A 125 -27.98 1.09 1.54
N ALA A 126 -27.90 2.40 1.77
CA ALA A 126 -29.01 3.32 1.51
C ALA A 126 -29.22 3.55 0.00
N ASP A 127 -30.49 3.60 -0.43
CA ASP A 127 -30.86 3.72 -1.84
C ASP A 127 -30.28 4.96 -2.52
N TYR A 128 -30.26 6.10 -1.83
CA TYR A 128 -29.70 7.35 -2.35
C TYR A 128 -28.17 7.30 -2.55
N ASN A 129 -27.49 6.29 -2.00
CA ASN A 129 -26.05 6.07 -2.16
C ASN A 129 -25.71 5.01 -3.20
N LEU A 130 -26.69 4.43 -3.90
CA LEU A 130 -26.48 3.33 -4.86
C LEU A 130 -25.37 3.61 -5.88
N GLU A 131 -25.33 4.82 -6.46
CA GLU A 131 -24.31 5.20 -7.44
C GLU A 131 -22.88 5.24 -6.86
N GLU A 132 -22.74 5.74 -5.62
CA GLU A 132 -21.45 5.80 -4.94
C GLU A 132 -21.00 4.39 -4.55
N THR A 133 -21.92 3.57 -4.04
CA THR A 133 -21.68 2.15 -3.72
C THR A 133 -21.20 1.38 -4.95
N LEU A 134 -21.85 1.54 -6.11
CA LEU A 134 -21.40 0.93 -7.37
C LEU A 134 -20.00 1.41 -7.78
N THR A 135 -19.71 2.69 -7.61
CA THR A 135 -18.40 3.27 -7.93
C THR A 135 -17.30 2.65 -7.04
N THR A 136 -17.54 2.56 -5.73
CA THR A 136 -16.63 1.95 -4.76
C THR A 136 -16.40 0.46 -5.05
N LEU A 137 -17.46 -0.29 -5.37
CA LEU A 137 -17.34 -1.72 -5.72
C LEU A 137 -16.54 -1.95 -7.00
N ARG A 138 -16.78 -1.15 -8.05
CA ARG A 138 -15.97 -1.20 -9.30
C ARG A 138 -14.51 -0.88 -9.03
N TYR A 139 -14.26 0.09 -8.16
CA TYR A 139 -12.91 0.45 -7.74
C TYR A 139 -12.21 -0.71 -7.02
N ALA A 140 -12.86 -1.30 -6.01
CA ALA A 140 -12.34 -2.46 -5.27
C ALA A 140 -12.12 -3.67 -6.19
N SER A 141 -13.02 -3.91 -7.13
CA SER A 141 -12.89 -4.98 -8.14
C SER A 141 -11.64 -4.79 -9.01
N ARG A 142 -11.30 -3.55 -9.40
CA ARG A 142 -10.02 -3.28 -10.10
C ARG A 142 -8.83 -3.51 -9.18
N ALA A 143 -8.88 -2.96 -7.97
CA ALA A 143 -7.80 -3.09 -6.99
C ALA A 143 -7.43 -4.55 -6.68
N LYS A 144 -8.41 -5.47 -6.67
CA LYS A 144 -8.20 -6.91 -6.52
C LYS A 144 -7.21 -7.51 -7.52
N HIS A 145 -7.07 -6.93 -8.71
CA HIS A 145 -6.22 -7.45 -9.79
C HIS A 145 -4.79 -6.89 -9.74
N ILE A 146 -4.47 -6.01 -8.79
CA ILE A 146 -3.11 -5.51 -8.59
C ILE A 146 -2.20 -6.65 -8.13
N LYS A 147 -1.05 -6.79 -8.77
CA LYS A 147 -0.04 -7.80 -8.41
C LYS A 147 1.09 -7.16 -7.62
N ASN A 148 1.13 -7.42 -6.32
CA ASN A 148 2.28 -7.08 -5.48
C ASN A 148 3.32 -8.20 -5.50
N LYS A 149 4.57 -7.87 -5.16
CA LYS A 149 5.68 -8.83 -5.05
C LYS A 149 6.29 -8.75 -3.64
N PRO A 150 5.57 -9.20 -2.60
CA PRO A 150 6.06 -9.14 -1.23
C PRO A 150 7.29 -10.04 -1.04
N ARG A 151 8.28 -9.51 -0.33
CA ARG A 151 9.57 -10.13 0.03
C ARG A 151 9.83 -9.84 1.51
N ILE A 152 10.59 -10.70 2.16
CA ILE A 152 10.99 -10.49 3.55
C ILE A 152 12.10 -9.43 3.56
N ASN A 153 11.93 -8.36 4.35
CA ASN A 153 12.99 -7.37 4.53
C ASN A 153 13.95 -7.88 5.60
N GLN A 154 15.14 -8.29 5.17
CA GLN A 154 16.26 -8.71 6.02
C GLN A 154 17.44 -7.78 5.74
N ASP A 155 18.40 -7.71 6.67
CA ASP A 155 19.63 -6.96 6.45
C ASP A 155 20.31 -7.44 5.15
N PRO A 156 20.74 -6.54 4.26
CA PRO A 156 21.41 -6.91 3.01
C PRO A 156 22.63 -7.83 3.22
N LYS A 157 23.34 -7.71 4.34
CA LYS A 157 24.49 -8.56 4.65
C LYS A 157 24.06 -9.99 4.96
N ASP A 158 23.03 -10.15 5.78
CA ASP A 158 22.47 -11.47 6.13
C ASP A 158 21.82 -12.13 4.91
N ALA A 159 21.14 -11.35 4.08
CA ALA A 159 20.55 -11.83 2.83
C ALA A 159 21.62 -12.30 1.83
N LEU A 160 22.75 -11.58 1.74
CA LEU A 160 23.86 -11.92 0.85
C LEU A 160 24.63 -13.15 1.35
N LEU A 161 24.84 -13.28 2.66
CA LEU A 161 25.45 -14.45 3.29
C LEU A 161 24.66 -15.73 2.97
N ARG A 162 23.34 -15.71 3.14
CA ARG A 162 22.49 -16.85 2.77
C ARG A 162 22.54 -17.20 1.29
N GLN A 163 22.56 -16.19 0.42
CA GLN A 163 22.72 -16.44 -1.02
C GLN A 163 24.05 -17.14 -1.32
N TYR A 164 25.14 -16.71 -0.68
CA TYR A 164 26.43 -17.38 -0.84
C TYR A 164 26.44 -18.80 -0.26
N GLU A 165 25.79 -19.04 0.87
CA GLU A 165 25.65 -20.39 1.45
C GLU A 165 24.87 -21.35 0.55
N GLU A 166 23.75 -20.89 -0.01
CA GLU A 166 22.97 -21.68 -0.98
C GLU A 166 23.77 -21.98 -2.25
N GLU A 167 24.52 -20.99 -2.76
CA GLU A 167 25.38 -21.16 -3.94
C GLU A 167 26.52 -22.15 -3.66
N ILE A 168 27.19 -22.03 -2.50
CA ILE A 168 28.24 -22.95 -2.06
C ILE A 168 27.68 -24.37 -1.92
N LYS A 169 26.49 -24.52 -1.33
CA LYS A 169 25.85 -25.83 -1.18
C LYS A 169 25.57 -26.47 -2.55
N LYS A 170 24.97 -25.73 -3.48
CA LYS A 170 24.75 -26.22 -4.86
C LYS A 170 26.03 -26.62 -5.54
N LEU A 171 27.07 -25.78 -5.46
CA LEU A 171 28.36 -26.06 -6.08
C LEU A 171 29.02 -27.32 -5.49
N ARG A 172 28.94 -27.51 -4.16
CA ARG A 172 29.42 -28.73 -3.51
C ARG A 172 28.68 -29.98 -3.97
N GLU A 173 27.35 -29.93 -4.07
CA GLU A 173 26.53 -31.04 -4.58
C GLU A 173 26.88 -31.38 -6.05
N ILE A 174 27.15 -30.37 -6.88
CA ILE A 174 27.58 -30.59 -8.28
C ILE A 174 28.95 -31.26 -8.32
N ILE A 175 29.89 -30.81 -7.48
CA ILE A 175 31.24 -31.41 -7.40
C ILE A 175 31.16 -32.86 -6.93
N GLU A 176 30.34 -33.17 -5.91
CA GLU A 176 30.16 -34.56 -5.46
C GLU A 176 29.55 -35.45 -6.53
N LYS A 177 28.51 -34.98 -7.23
CA LYS A 177 27.91 -35.73 -8.36
C LYS A 177 28.91 -35.94 -9.50
N SER A 178 29.74 -34.95 -9.80
CA SER A 178 30.78 -35.07 -10.82
C SER A 178 31.88 -36.05 -10.44
N LYS A 179 32.21 -36.19 -9.15
CA LYS A 179 33.19 -37.18 -8.65
C LYS A 179 32.61 -38.59 -8.62
N ALA A 180 31.32 -38.74 -8.29
CA ALA A 180 30.64 -40.03 -8.27
C ALA A 180 30.43 -40.64 -9.67
N GLY A 181 30.38 -39.81 -10.73
CA GLY A 181 30.29 -40.27 -12.11
C GLY A 181 31.62 -40.61 -12.79
N GLN A 182 32.76 -40.51 -12.09
CA GLN A 182 34.10 -40.84 -12.59
C GLN A 182 34.70 -42.13 -11.99
N GLN A 183 33.92 -42.88 -11.20
CA GLN A 183 34.23 -44.24 -10.76
C GLN A 183 33.38 -45.25 -11.53
#